data_AF-A0A8T9BWI9-F1
#
_entry.id   AF-A0A8T9BWI9-F1
#
_cell.length_a   1.000
_cell.length_b   1.000
_cell.length_c   1.000
_cell.angle_alpha   90.00
_cell.angle_beta   90.00
_cell.angle_gamma   90.00
#
_symmetry.space_group_name_H-M   'P 1'
#
loop_
_entity.id
_entity.type
_entity.pdbx_description
1 polymer ?
#
loop_
_entity_poly.entity_id
_entity_poly.type
_entity_poly.pdbx_seq_one_letter_code
_entity_poly.pdbx_strand_id
1 'polypeptide(L)'
;MALPVVYTLQECSNFGNTVLPYLPQLYDLPQQLLQSYNNPTELRNIYLATNPFISAFAFSLFLAPLFLVISEINKNYSQVDRLWSILPTLYNLHYVVYAHMSGLPTARLDHLIAVSCVWSLRLTFNYWRKGGYSIGSEDYRWEVLKDYLNPALFFAFNVAFISLAQSILLFLISTPTYVMVLAARLGSEMTTGDVVFARVLLGLVLVEFFADQQQWDYQNAKKSYLKTAKVPHKFDQEDLDRGFVVSGLWSWSRHPNFAAEQAVWVMLYQWGCWTTDVLYNWTAIGAASYLILFQASTWFTELITARKYPEYKEYQQRVGKFIPKLTSDLPGDFSEQKAKPKVEAAPEKKYSPKAGAVSR
;
A
#
# COMPACT_ATOMS: atom_id res chain seq x y z
N MET A 1 -35.92 -3.68 -1.04
CA MET A 1 -34.95 -3.70 0.07
C MET A 1 -33.55 -3.56 -0.52
N ALA A 2 -32.75 -2.64 0.01
CA ALA A 2 -31.43 -2.31 -0.52
C ALA A 2 -30.34 -3.31 -0.14
N LEU A 3 -30.46 -3.92 1.04
CA LEU A 3 -29.60 -5.01 1.45
C LEU A 3 -30.10 -6.34 0.84
N PRO A 4 -29.18 -7.17 0.30
CA PRO A 4 -29.45 -8.53 -0.19
C PRO A 4 -30.28 -9.35 0.76
N VAL A 5 -31.28 -10.09 0.26
CA VAL A 5 -31.98 -11.11 1.05
C VAL A 5 -31.06 -12.32 1.17
N VAL A 6 -30.51 -12.52 2.36
CA VAL A 6 -29.62 -13.62 2.74
C VAL A 6 -30.16 -14.20 4.05
N TYR A 7 -30.02 -15.51 4.23
CA TYR A 7 -30.57 -16.23 5.38
C TYR A 7 -29.49 -16.84 6.28
N THR A 8 -28.27 -16.98 5.76
CA THR A 8 -27.13 -17.56 6.48
C THR A 8 -25.90 -16.64 6.38
N LEU A 9 -24.98 -16.75 7.34
CA LEU A 9 -23.73 -15.99 7.33
C LEU A 9 -22.89 -16.29 6.09
N GLN A 10 -22.92 -17.53 5.61
CA GLN A 10 -22.19 -17.96 4.43
C GLN A 10 -22.73 -17.30 3.15
N GLU A 11 -24.05 -17.10 3.06
CA GLU A 11 -24.67 -16.39 1.92
C GLU A 11 -24.25 -14.92 1.81
N CYS A 12 -23.89 -14.27 2.92
CA CYS A 12 -23.31 -12.91 2.91
C CYS A 12 -22.01 -12.83 2.09
N SER A 13 -21.33 -13.97 1.91
CA SER A 13 -20.08 -14.09 1.15
C SER A 13 -20.29 -14.52 -0.30
N ASN A 14 -21.52 -14.66 -0.77
CA ASN A 14 -21.82 -15.08 -2.15
C ASN A 14 -22.05 -13.87 -3.07
N PHE A 15 -21.19 -13.67 -4.07
CA PHE A 15 -21.29 -12.54 -5.00
C PHE A 15 -22.59 -12.54 -5.83
N GLY A 16 -23.03 -13.72 -6.28
CA GLY A 16 -24.24 -13.90 -7.07
C GLY A 16 -25.52 -13.54 -6.31
N ASN A 17 -25.52 -13.68 -4.99
CA ASN A 17 -26.65 -13.31 -4.15
C ASN A 17 -26.57 -11.85 -3.67
N THR A 18 -25.35 -11.36 -3.42
CA THR A 18 -25.14 -10.11 -2.69
C THR A 18 -24.80 -8.91 -3.55
N VAL A 19 -24.31 -9.10 -4.77
CA VAL A 19 -23.87 -8.00 -5.64
C VAL A 19 -24.54 -8.07 -7.00
N LEU A 20 -24.49 -9.23 -7.66
CA LEU A 20 -24.98 -9.38 -9.04
C LEU A 20 -26.43 -8.88 -9.26
N PRO A 21 -27.41 -9.17 -8.37
CA PRO A 21 -28.79 -8.72 -8.55
C PRO A 21 -28.97 -7.21 -8.43
N TYR A 22 -27.98 -6.52 -7.84
CA TYR A 22 -28.01 -5.09 -7.57
C TYR A 22 -27.22 -4.27 -8.60
N LEU A 23 -26.53 -4.90 -9.56
CA LEU A 23 -25.83 -4.19 -10.64
C LEU A 23 -26.71 -3.20 -11.43
N PRO A 24 -28.01 -3.46 -11.69
CA PRO A 24 -28.88 -2.47 -12.34
C PRO A 24 -28.89 -1.10 -11.66
N GLN A 25 -28.77 -1.06 -10.32
CA GLN A 25 -28.73 0.18 -9.56
C GLN A 25 -27.54 1.07 -9.94
N LEU A 26 -26.44 0.49 -10.43
CA LEU A 26 -25.27 1.26 -10.87
C LEU A 26 -25.60 2.17 -12.07
N TYR A 27 -26.46 1.70 -12.97
CA TYR A 27 -26.85 2.45 -14.17
C TYR A 27 -27.93 3.49 -13.87
N ASP A 28 -28.83 3.20 -12.93
CA ASP A 28 -29.94 4.09 -12.57
C ASP A 28 -29.50 5.24 -11.63
N LEU A 29 -28.48 5.00 -10.78
CA LEU A 29 -28.07 5.90 -9.71
C LEU A 29 -27.73 7.33 -10.17
N PRO A 30 -26.97 7.57 -11.27
CA PRO A 30 -26.66 8.93 -11.71
C PRO A 30 -27.91 9.74 -12.03
N GLN A 31 -28.90 9.13 -12.70
CA GLN A 31 -30.14 9.82 -13.06
C GLN A 31 -30.98 10.15 -11.82
N GLN A 32 -31.07 9.21 -10.87
CA GLN A 32 -31.78 9.43 -9.60
C GLN A 32 -31.14 10.58 -8.80
N LEU A 33 -29.81 10.61 -8.70
CA LEU A 33 -29.09 11.68 -8.00
C LEU A 33 -29.29 13.05 -8.67
N LEU A 34 -29.29 13.11 -10.01
CA LEU A 34 -29.54 14.34 -10.76
C LEU A 34 -30.97 14.87 -10.59
N GLN A 35 -31.96 13.97 -10.46
CA GLN A 35 -33.36 14.36 -10.26
C GLN A 35 -33.62 14.87 -8.85
N SER A 36 -32.91 14.35 -7.85
CA SER A 36 -33.13 14.62 -6.43
C SER A 36 -32.06 15.50 -5.77
N TYR A 37 -31.14 16.12 -6.53
CA TYR A 37 -29.94 16.80 -6.01
C TYR A 37 -30.22 17.92 -4.98
N ASN A 38 -31.40 18.53 -5.03
CA ASN A 38 -31.81 19.63 -4.14
C ASN A 38 -32.77 19.17 -3.02
N ASN A 39 -33.06 17.86 -2.91
CA ASN A 39 -33.95 17.30 -1.90
C ASN A 39 -33.19 16.34 -0.97
N PRO A 40 -32.76 16.80 0.22
CA PRO A 40 -31.99 15.98 1.16
C PRO A 40 -32.70 14.69 1.61
N THR A 41 -34.03 14.73 1.72
CA THR A 41 -34.82 13.56 2.13
C THR A 41 -34.82 12.49 1.05
N GLU A 42 -34.96 12.88 -0.21
CA GLU A 42 -34.88 11.95 -1.34
C GLU A 42 -33.46 11.39 -1.50
N LEU A 43 -32.42 12.22 -1.36
CA LEU A 43 -31.03 11.75 -1.40
C LEU A 43 -30.75 10.72 -0.30
N ARG A 44 -31.26 10.94 0.91
CA ARG A 44 -31.17 9.96 2.00
C ARG A 44 -31.90 8.67 1.65
N ASN A 45 -33.09 8.75 1.05
CA ASN A 45 -33.85 7.58 0.64
C ASN A 45 -33.14 6.80 -0.48
N ILE A 46 -32.58 7.49 -1.49
CA ILE A 46 -31.78 6.89 -2.56
C ILE A 46 -30.56 6.19 -1.97
N TYR A 47 -29.86 6.84 -1.05
CA TYR A 47 -28.70 6.28 -0.37
C TYR A 47 -29.03 4.97 0.34
N LEU A 48 -30.11 4.96 1.14
CA LEU A 48 -30.54 3.76 1.87
C LEU A 48 -31.23 2.72 0.98
N ALA A 49 -31.77 3.11 -0.18
CA ALA A 49 -32.38 2.21 -1.18
C ALA A 49 -31.35 1.54 -2.09
N THR A 50 -30.15 2.11 -2.20
CA THR A 50 -29.05 1.58 -2.99
C THR A 50 -28.24 0.59 -2.17
N ASN A 51 -27.86 -0.54 -2.76
CA ASN A 51 -26.95 -1.48 -2.13
C ASN A 51 -25.61 -0.75 -1.83
N PRO A 52 -25.10 -0.79 -0.60
CA PRO A 52 -23.95 0.02 -0.21
C PRO A 52 -22.68 -0.36 -0.98
N PHE A 53 -22.54 -1.61 -1.45
CA PHE A 53 -21.46 -1.99 -2.37
C PHE A 53 -21.56 -1.22 -3.70
N ILE A 54 -22.77 -1.11 -4.26
CA ILE A 54 -23.00 -0.42 -5.53
C ILE A 54 -22.73 1.08 -5.39
N SER A 55 -23.15 1.71 -4.29
CA SER A 55 -22.83 3.12 -4.02
C SER A 55 -21.31 3.36 -3.94
N ALA A 56 -20.58 2.50 -3.23
CA ALA A 56 -19.12 2.60 -3.11
C ALA A 56 -18.42 2.34 -4.44
N PHE A 57 -18.88 1.36 -5.21
CA PHE A 57 -18.35 1.06 -6.54
C PHE A 57 -18.60 2.22 -7.52
N ALA A 58 -19.82 2.74 -7.55
CA ALA A 58 -20.19 3.92 -8.34
C ALA A 58 -19.29 5.13 -8.00
N PHE A 59 -19.03 5.35 -6.71
CA PHE A 59 -18.13 6.42 -6.28
C PHE A 59 -16.69 6.19 -6.77
N SER A 60 -16.18 4.96 -6.72
CA SER A 60 -14.85 4.62 -7.27
C SER A 60 -14.75 4.86 -8.79
N LEU A 61 -15.82 4.55 -9.53
CA LEU A 61 -15.90 4.79 -10.97
C LEU A 61 -16.02 6.27 -11.30
N PHE A 62 -16.71 7.04 -10.46
CA PHE A 62 -16.80 8.49 -10.57
C PHE A 62 -15.46 9.19 -10.34
N LEU A 63 -14.63 8.70 -9.41
CA LEU A 63 -13.31 9.27 -9.15
C LEU A 63 -12.29 9.02 -10.27
N ALA A 64 -12.39 7.90 -10.99
CA ALA A 64 -11.46 7.55 -12.06
C ALA A 64 -11.30 8.63 -13.15
N PRO A 65 -12.37 9.19 -13.77
CA PRO A 65 -12.23 10.26 -14.74
C PRO A 65 -11.71 11.56 -14.11
N LEU A 66 -11.98 11.82 -12.81
CA LEU A 66 -11.40 12.98 -12.12
C LEU A 66 -9.89 12.85 -11.99
N PHE A 67 -9.38 11.67 -11.60
CA PHE A 67 -7.93 11.41 -11.56
C PHE A 67 -7.30 11.57 -12.94
N LEU A 68 -7.94 11.05 -13.97
CA LEU A 68 -7.46 11.16 -15.35
C LEU A 68 -7.38 12.63 -15.79
N VAL A 69 -8.47 13.38 -15.65
CA VAL A 69 -8.53 14.78 -16.10
C VAL A 69 -7.55 15.65 -15.32
N ILE A 70 -7.53 15.52 -13.99
CA ILE A 70 -6.64 16.33 -13.14
C ILE A 70 -5.17 15.98 -13.37
N SER A 71 -4.84 14.69 -13.58
CA SER A 71 -3.47 14.28 -13.87
C SER A 71 -2.99 14.79 -15.23
N GLU A 72 -3.83 14.77 -16.25
CA GLU A 72 -3.49 15.25 -17.59
C GLU A 72 -3.37 16.78 -17.68
N ILE A 73 -4.24 17.51 -16.98
CA ILE A 73 -4.16 18.99 -16.92
C ILE A 73 -2.87 19.42 -16.23
N ASN A 74 -2.55 18.81 -15.08
CA ASN A 74 -1.39 19.21 -14.29
C ASN A 74 -0.08 18.52 -14.71
N LYS A 75 -0.14 17.54 -15.63
CA LYS A 75 0.96 16.63 -15.96
C LYS A 75 1.62 16.03 -14.71
N ASN A 76 0.77 15.71 -13.73
CA ASN A 76 1.15 15.13 -12.45
C ASN A 76 0.27 13.90 -12.17
N TYR A 77 0.88 12.72 -12.23
CA TYR A 77 0.21 11.42 -12.22
C TYR A 77 0.03 10.85 -10.81
N SER A 78 0.46 11.59 -9.77
CA SER A 78 0.27 11.24 -8.36
C SER A 78 -1.07 11.70 -7.77
N GLN A 79 -2.10 11.97 -8.60
CA GLN A 79 -3.40 12.41 -8.09
C GLN A 79 -4.07 11.34 -7.22
N VAL A 80 -4.05 10.09 -7.66
CA VAL A 80 -4.57 8.97 -6.88
C VAL A 80 -3.71 8.70 -5.64
N ASP A 81 -2.38 8.85 -5.75
CA ASP A 81 -1.43 8.65 -4.64
C ASP A 81 -1.75 9.56 -3.44
N ARG A 82 -2.18 10.80 -3.70
CA ARG A 82 -2.60 11.77 -2.67
C ARG A 82 -3.82 11.33 -1.87
N LEU A 83 -4.70 10.53 -2.48
CA LEU A 83 -5.93 10.03 -1.86
C LEU A 83 -5.83 8.59 -1.40
N TRP A 84 -4.71 7.90 -1.67
CA TRP A 84 -4.45 6.52 -1.27
C TRP A 84 -4.68 6.28 0.22
N SER A 85 -4.25 7.23 1.04
CA SER A 85 -4.36 7.15 2.50
C SER A 85 -5.75 7.48 3.06
N ILE A 86 -6.68 7.93 2.20
CA ILE A 86 -7.97 8.49 2.63
C ILE A 86 -9.12 7.61 2.12
N LEU A 87 -9.10 7.23 0.84
CA LEU A 87 -10.22 6.56 0.18
C LEU A 87 -10.63 5.23 0.83
N PRO A 88 -9.71 4.31 1.20
CA PRO A 88 -10.10 3.05 1.83
C PRO A 88 -10.89 3.26 3.13
N THR A 89 -10.47 4.23 3.95
CA THR A 89 -11.16 4.60 5.19
C THR A 89 -12.49 5.28 4.91
N LEU A 90 -12.59 6.10 3.87
CA LEU A 90 -13.88 6.68 3.44
C LEU A 90 -14.87 5.60 2.98
N TYR A 91 -14.41 4.57 2.26
CA TYR A 91 -15.27 3.44 1.87
C TYR A 91 -15.72 2.63 3.10
N ASN A 92 -14.81 2.35 4.04
CA ASN A 92 -15.17 1.73 5.31
C ASN A 92 -16.19 2.57 6.10
N LEU A 93 -15.96 3.89 6.18
CA LEU A 93 -16.87 4.82 6.85
C LEU A 93 -18.26 4.80 6.20
N HIS A 94 -18.32 4.79 4.87
CA HIS A 94 -19.57 4.66 4.13
C HIS A 94 -20.35 3.41 4.54
N TYR A 95 -19.71 2.25 4.63
CA TYR A 95 -20.37 1.02 5.10
C TYR A 95 -20.84 1.12 6.55
N VAL A 96 -20.05 1.73 7.43
CA VAL A 96 -20.40 1.93 8.84
C VAL A 96 -21.59 2.89 8.99
N VAL A 97 -21.56 4.03 8.30
CA VAL A 97 -22.66 5.00 8.28
C VAL A 97 -23.94 4.36 7.76
N TYR A 98 -23.85 3.59 6.68
CA TYR A 98 -24.98 2.84 6.14
C TYR A 98 -25.59 1.89 7.18
N ALA A 99 -24.75 1.15 7.92
CA ALA A 99 -25.19 0.23 8.96
C ALA A 99 -25.89 0.95 10.13
N HIS A 100 -25.33 2.07 10.61
CA HIS A 100 -25.96 2.91 11.64
C HIS A 100 -27.31 3.46 11.18
N MET A 101 -27.39 3.99 9.97
CA MET A 101 -28.64 4.53 9.41
C MET A 101 -29.70 3.45 9.16
N SER A 102 -29.27 2.20 8.98
CA SER A 102 -30.15 1.04 8.81
C SER A 102 -30.51 0.35 10.13
N GLY A 103 -30.03 0.85 11.27
CA GLY A 103 -30.32 0.29 12.59
C GLY A 103 -29.70 -1.09 12.84
N LEU A 104 -28.56 -1.40 12.20
CA LEU A 104 -27.88 -2.68 12.36
C LEU A 104 -26.96 -2.68 13.61
N PRO A 105 -26.61 -3.86 14.14
CA PRO A 105 -25.54 -3.98 15.14
C PRO A 105 -24.19 -3.48 14.59
N THR A 106 -23.66 -2.39 15.14
CA THR A 106 -22.51 -1.68 14.59
C THR A 106 -21.21 -1.83 15.38
N ALA A 107 -21.23 -2.45 16.56
CA ALA A 107 -20.05 -2.53 17.45
C ALA A 107 -18.78 -3.06 16.76
N ARG A 108 -18.89 -4.11 15.92
CA ARG A 108 -17.79 -4.64 15.09
C ARG A 108 -17.28 -3.58 14.09
N LEU A 109 -18.21 -2.96 13.37
CA LEU A 109 -17.94 -1.96 12.33
C LEU A 109 -17.29 -0.70 12.95
N ASP A 110 -17.70 -0.32 14.15
CA ASP A 110 -17.16 0.82 14.89
C ASP A 110 -15.68 0.59 15.28
N HIS A 111 -15.31 -0.64 15.68
CA HIS A 111 -13.91 -0.99 15.91
C HIS A 111 -13.09 -0.96 14.62
N LEU A 112 -13.64 -1.50 13.53
CA LEU A 112 -13.00 -1.50 12.22
C LEU A 112 -12.72 -0.07 11.74
N ILE A 113 -13.71 0.82 11.80
CA ILE A 113 -13.52 2.20 11.35
C ILE A 113 -12.57 2.97 12.28
N ALA A 114 -12.58 2.71 13.60
CA ALA A 114 -11.62 3.32 14.52
C ALA A 114 -10.18 2.96 14.13
N VAL A 115 -9.88 1.67 13.89
CA VAL A 115 -8.54 1.24 13.45
C VAL A 115 -8.22 1.78 12.05
N SER A 116 -9.19 1.80 11.14
CA SER A 116 -9.01 2.35 9.79
C SER A 116 -8.69 3.85 9.82
N CYS A 117 -9.30 4.63 10.72
CA CYS A 117 -8.97 6.04 10.95
C CYS A 117 -7.54 6.21 11.45
N VAL A 118 -7.08 5.37 12.38
CA VAL A 118 -5.68 5.40 12.85
C VAL A 118 -4.70 5.10 11.70
N TRP A 119 -5.00 4.08 10.88
CA TRP A 119 -4.22 3.77 9.67
C TRP A 119 -4.18 4.96 8.70
N SER A 120 -5.33 5.57 8.41
CA SER A 120 -5.43 6.73 7.51
C SER A 120 -4.63 7.92 8.02
N LEU A 121 -4.83 8.30 9.29
CA LEU A 121 -4.11 9.41 9.92
C LEU A 121 -2.59 9.19 9.88
N ARG A 122 -2.12 7.97 10.19
CA ARG A 122 -0.69 7.61 10.08
C ARG A 122 -0.20 7.80 8.65
N LEU A 123 -0.86 7.21 7.67
CA LEU A 123 -0.37 7.21 6.29
C LEU A 123 -0.43 8.60 5.66
N THR A 124 -1.52 9.36 5.91
CA THR A 124 -1.66 10.76 5.50
C THR A 124 -0.57 11.62 6.13
N PHE A 125 -0.29 11.47 7.44
CA PHE A 125 0.81 12.17 8.09
C PHE A 125 2.17 11.82 7.47
N ASN A 126 2.42 10.53 7.21
CA ASN A 126 3.67 10.06 6.60
C ASN A 126 3.87 10.60 5.18
N TYR A 127 2.79 10.70 4.40
CA TYR A 127 2.81 11.26 3.05
C TYR A 127 2.98 12.79 3.07
N TRP A 128 2.25 13.47 3.97
CA TRP A 128 2.36 14.92 4.17
C TRP A 128 3.76 15.35 4.59
N ARG A 129 4.36 14.72 5.61
CA ARG A 129 5.69 15.10 6.09
C ARG A 129 6.78 14.91 5.03
N LYS A 130 6.59 13.97 4.09
CA LYS A 130 7.47 13.76 2.93
C LYS A 130 7.28 14.80 1.82
N GLY A 131 6.31 15.70 1.96
CA GLY A 131 5.99 16.74 0.98
C GLY A 131 5.03 16.29 -0.11
N GLY A 132 4.34 15.16 0.04
CA GLY A 132 3.48 14.59 -1.01
C GLY A 132 2.25 15.43 -1.39
N TYR A 133 1.87 16.39 -0.53
CA TYR A 133 0.83 17.38 -0.80
C TYR A 133 1.35 18.74 -1.27
N SER A 134 2.68 18.90 -1.38
CA SER A 134 3.27 20.12 -1.91
C SER A 134 2.97 20.29 -3.40
N ILE A 135 2.81 21.53 -3.85
CA ILE A 135 2.59 21.86 -5.27
C ILE A 135 3.77 21.30 -6.07
N GLY A 136 3.46 20.59 -7.16
CA GLY A 136 4.47 19.95 -8.02
C GLY A 136 5.08 18.65 -7.48
N SER A 137 4.72 18.19 -6.28
CA SER A 137 5.17 16.88 -5.79
C SER A 137 4.55 15.76 -6.62
N GLU A 138 5.41 14.93 -7.20
CA GLU A 138 5.09 13.73 -7.98
C GLU A 138 6.00 12.58 -7.53
N ASP A 139 5.48 11.35 -7.56
CA ASP A 139 6.29 10.15 -7.37
C ASP A 139 7.31 10.01 -8.50
N TYR A 140 8.59 9.90 -8.13
CA TYR A 140 9.71 9.80 -9.08
C TYR A 140 9.61 8.60 -10.04
N ARG A 141 8.83 7.57 -9.68
CA ARG A 141 8.59 6.39 -10.52
C ARG A 141 7.88 6.75 -11.81
N TRP A 142 7.03 7.79 -11.80
CA TRP A 142 6.33 8.24 -13.00
C TRP A 142 7.27 8.87 -14.02
N GLU A 143 8.24 9.67 -13.58
CA GLU A 143 9.30 10.21 -14.46
C GLU A 143 10.11 9.09 -15.11
N VAL A 144 10.54 8.09 -14.33
CA VAL A 144 11.27 6.93 -14.87
C VAL A 144 10.43 6.16 -15.88
N LEU A 145 9.11 6.00 -15.65
CA LEU A 145 8.22 5.32 -16.61
C LEU A 145 8.00 6.13 -17.89
N LYS A 146 7.96 7.47 -17.81
CA LYS A 146 7.87 8.36 -18.99
C LYS A 146 9.07 8.18 -19.93
N ASP A 147 10.26 7.87 -19.40
CA ASP A 147 11.44 7.60 -20.22
C ASP A 147 11.35 6.29 -21.02
N TYR A 148 10.52 5.33 -20.59
CA TYR A 148 10.37 4.02 -21.23
C TYR A 148 9.13 3.91 -22.13
N LEU A 149 8.14 4.80 -21.97
CA LEU A 149 6.86 4.73 -22.66
C LEU A 149 6.66 5.93 -23.58
N ASN A 150 6.19 5.70 -24.80
CA ASN A 150 5.75 6.81 -25.65
C ASN A 150 4.49 7.49 -25.07
N PRO A 151 4.17 8.74 -25.47
CA PRO A 151 3.06 9.49 -24.88
C PRO A 151 1.69 8.80 -24.99
N ALA A 152 1.43 8.09 -26.10
CA ALA A 152 0.16 7.40 -26.30
C ALA A 152 0.01 6.18 -25.37
N LEU A 153 1.07 5.39 -25.22
CA LEU A 153 1.12 4.28 -24.27
C LEU A 153 1.04 4.77 -22.83
N PHE A 154 1.72 5.88 -22.51
CA PHE A 154 1.64 6.47 -21.18
C PHE A 154 0.23 6.97 -20.87
N PHE A 155 -0.45 7.61 -21.82
CA PHE A 155 -1.85 8.00 -21.66
C PHE A 155 -2.77 6.78 -21.46
N ALA A 156 -2.62 5.74 -22.28
CA ALA A 156 -3.40 4.50 -22.10
C ALA A 156 -3.14 3.85 -20.73
N PHE A 157 -1.89 3.88 -20.26
CA PHE A 157 -1.51 3.43 -18.93
C PHE A 157 -2.11 4.31 -17.83
N ASN A 158 -2.17 5.63 -18.02
CA ASN A 158 -2.85 6.54 -17.09
C ASN A 158 -4.35 6.20 -16.99
N VAL A 159 -5.03 6.04 -18.12
CA VAL A 159 -6.45 5.68 -18.18
C VAL A 159 -6.70 4.35 -17.46
N ALA A 160 -6.03 3.29 -17.89
CA ALA A 160 -6.33 1.93 -17.45
C ALA A 160 -5.81 1.62 -16.04
N PHE A 161 -4.58 2.03 -15.74
CA PHE A 161 -3.91 1.65 -14.50
C PHE A 161 -3.97 2.77 -13.45
N ILE A 162 -3.35 3.92 -13.71
CA ILE A 162 -3.16 4.99 -12.70
C ILE A 162 -4.52 5.51 -12.22
N SER A 163 -5.45 5.76 -13.13
CA SER A 163 -6.74 6.37 -12.81
C SER A 163 -7.81 5.32 -12.47
N LEU A 164 -8.05 4.36 -13.36
CA LEU A 164 -9.14 3.40 -13.18
C LEU A 164 -8.79 2.27 -12.20
N ALA A 165 -7.74 1.49 -12.47
CA ALA A 165 -7.41 0.32 -11.66
C ALA A 165 -7.05 0.68 -10.22
N GLN A 166 -6.27 1.75 -9.99
CA GLN A 166 -5.97 2.20 -8.62
C GLN A 166 -7.22 2.67 -7.87
N SER A 167 -8.14 3.40 -8.51
CA SER A 167 -9.41 3.84 -7.88
C SER A 167 -10.26 2.64 -7.47
N ILE A 168 -10.45 1.67 -8.39
CA ILE A 168 -11.20 0.44 -8.10
C ILE A 168 -10.49 -0.38 -7.03
N LEU A 169 -9.17 -0.47 -7.03
CA LEU A 169 -8.41 -1.22 -6.02
C LEU A 169 -8.63 -0.67 -4.61
N LEU A 170 -8.58 0.66 -4.43
CA LEU A 170 -8.82 1.30 -3.12
C LEU A 170 -10.24 1.04 -2.60
N PHE A 171 -11.20 0.91 -3.50
CA PHE A 171 -12.53 0.40 -3.16
C PHE A 171 -12.50 -1.10 -2.81
N LEU A 172 -11.90 -1.95 -3.64
CA LEU A 172 -11.94 -3.40 -3.49
C LEU A 172 -11.35 -3.86 -2.14
N ILE A 173 -10.29 -3.24 -1.65
CA ILE A 173 -9.69 -3.60 -0.36
C ILE A 173 -10.62 -3.30 0.84
N SER A 174 -11.62 -2.45 0.68
CA SER A 174 -12.65 -2.17 1.70
C SER A 174 -13.87 -3.11 1.65
N THR A 175 -13.99 -3.94 0.61
CA THR A 175 -15.14 -4.85 0.44
C THR A 175 -15.33 -5.91 1.53
N PRO A 176 -14.32 -6.34 2.32
CA PRO A 176 -14.58 -7.16 3.51
C PRO A 176 -15.52 -6.48 4.51
N THR A 177 -15.51 -5.15 4.60
CA THR A 177 -16.43 -4.39 5.47
C THR A 177 -17.87 -4.50 4.99
N TYR A 178 -18.09 -4.57 3.66
CA TYR A 178 -19.43 -4.80 3.10
C TYR A 178 -20.00 -6.15 3.54
N VAL A 179 -19.22 -7.24 3.49
CA VAL A 179 -19.73 -8.55 3.94
C VAL A 179 -20.02 -8.58 5.45
N MET A 180 -19.28 -7.80 6.26
CA MET A 180 -19.57 -7.61 7.68
C MET A 180 -20.89 -6.86 7.92
N VAL A 181 -21.23 -5.87 7.08
CA VAL A 181 -22.55 -5.21 7.12
C VAL A 181 -23.67 -6.20 6.83
N LEU A 182 -23.48 -7.10 5.86
CA LEU A 182 -24.45 -8.16 5.56
C LEU A 182 -24.62 -9.14 6.71
N ALA A 183 -23.52 -9.52 7.38
CA ALA A 183 -23.58 -10.37 8.56
C ALA A 183 -24.30 -9.68 9.73
N ALA A 184 -24.10 -8.37 9.93
CA ALA A 184 -24.79 -7.59 10.95
C ALA A 184 -26.32 -7.59 10.74
N ARG A 185 -26.78 -7.63 9.48
CA ARG A 185 -28.22 -7.77 9.16
C ARG A 185 -28.83 -9.05 9.73
N LEU A 186 -28.06 -10.13 9.86
CA LEU A 186 -28.50 -11.39 10.46
C LEU A 186 -28.43 -11.39 11.99
N GLY A 187 -28.15 -10.23 12.62
CA GLY A 187 -27.98 -10.12 14.06
C GLY A 187 -26.63 -10.62 14.57
N SER A 188 -25.62 -10.77 13.69
CA SER A 188 -24.27 -11.15 14.10
C SER A 188 -23.64 -10.05 14.96
N GLU A 189 -23.62 -10.29 16.27
CA GLU A 189 -23.00 -9.40 17.25
C GLU A 189 -21.47 -9.54 17.26
N MET A 190 -20.81 -8.60 17.94
CA MET A 190 -19.36 -8.60 18.12
C MET A 190 -18.91 -9.75 19.03
N THR A 191 -17.87 -10.45 18.61
CA THR A 191 -17.26 -11.61 19.27
C THR A 191 -15.87 -11.28 19.80
N THR A 192 -15.30 -12.18 20.60
CA THR A 192 -13.90 -12.06 21.03
C THR A 192 -12.93 -12.09 19.84
N GLY A 193 -13.27 -12.82 18.77
CA GLY A 193 -12.47 -12.86 17.54
C GLY A 193 -12.35 -11.46 16.91
N ASP A 194 -13.44 -10.70 16.89
CA ASP A 194 -13.47 -9.33 16.37
C ASP A 194 -12.50 -8.41 17.13
N VAL A 195 -12.42 -8.55 18.46
CA VAL A 195 -11.45 -7.81 19.29
C VAL A 195 -10.01 -8.19 18.94
N VAL A 196 -9.74 -9.48 18.71
CA VAL A 196 -8.41 -9.97 18.32
C VAL A 196 -7.99 -9.39 16.97
N PHE A 197 -8.86 -9.45 15.96
CA PHE A 197 -8.58 -8.86 14.64
C PHE A 197 -8.28 -7.35 14.74
N ALA A 198 -9.10 -6.59 15.46
CA ALA A 198 -8.88 -5.16 15.65
C ALA A 198 -7.52 -4.86 16.33
N ARG A 199 -7.14 -5.64 17.34
CA ARG A 199 -5.84 -5.50 18.03
C ARG A 199 -4.66 -5.87 17.13
N VAL A 200 -4.79 -6.93 16.33
CA VAL A 200 -3.75 -7.32 15.37
C VAL A 200 -3.57 -6.23 14.31
N LEU A 201 -4.66 -5.70 13.75
CA LEU A 201 -4.61 -4.59 12.80
C LEU A 201 -3.93 -3.36 13.41
N LEU A 202 -4.27 -2.98 14.64
CA LEU A 202 -3.60 -1.89 15.35
C LEU A 202 -2.10 -2.18 15.56
N GLY A 203 -1.74 -3.41 15.92
CA GLY A 203 -0.35 -3.83 16.04
C GLY A 203 0.42 -3.71 14.73
N LEU A 204 -0.19 -4.07 13.60
CA LEU A 204 0.41 -3.90 12.28
C LEU A 204 0.61 -2.41 11.94
N VAL A 205 -0.38 -1.55 12.24
CA VAL A 205 -0.25 -0.09 12.06
C VAL A 205 0.88 0.49 12.91
N LEU A 206 1.12 -0.05 14.11
CA LEU A 206 2.29 0.33 14.92
C LEU A 206 3.61 -0.08 14.27
N VAL A 207 3.70 -1.27 13.69
CA VAL A 207 4.89 -1.69 12.92
C VAL A 207 5.14 -0.75 11.75
N GLU A 208 4.10 -0.37 11.00
CA GLU A 208 4.21 0.63 9.92
C GLU A 208 4.74 1.96 10.45
N PHE A 209 4.20 2.46 11.56
CA PHE A 209 4.61 3.72 12.18
C PHE A 209 6.10 3.71 12.53
N PHE A 210 6.59 2.66 13.19
CA PHE A 210 8.01 2.55 13.55
C PHE A 210 8.90 2.38 12.31
N ALA A 211 8.51 1.57 11.33
CA ALA A 211 9.26 1.39 10.10
C ALA A 211 9.38 2.69 9.29
N ASP A 212 8.27 3.42 9.17
CA ASP A 212 8.21 4.73 8.52
C ASP A 212 9.05 5.76 9.29
N GLN A 213 9.04 5.74 10.62
CA GLN A 213 9.84 6.64 11.45
C GLN A 213 11.34 6.38 11.30
N GLN A 214 11.77 5.12 11.32
CA GLN A 214 13.17 4.74 11.06
C GLN A 214 13.66 5.25 9.71
N GLN A 215 12.85 5.07 8.66
CA GLN A 215 13.16 5.57 7.32
C GLN A 215 13.20 7.10 7.29
N TRP A 216 12.27 7.77 7.96
CA TRP A 216 12.23 9.23 8.02
C TRP A 216 13.47 9.83 8.67
N ASP A 217 13.87 9.29 9.82
CA ASP A 217 15.05 9.75 10.57
C ASP A 217 16.32 9.54 9.74
N TYR A 218 16.46 8.36 9.11
CA TYR A 218 17.56 8.06 8.22
C TYR A 218 17.64 9.04 7.02
N GLN A 219 16.52 9.28 6.33
CA GLN A 219 16.51 10.18 5.17
C GLN A 219 16.82 11.63 5.56
N ASN A 220 16.39 12.10 6.74
CA ASN A 220 16.75 13.42 7.23
C ASN A 220 18.22 13.52 7.60
N ALA A 221 18.78 12.50 8.27
CA ALA A 221 20.19 12.42 8.58
C ALA A 221 21.04 12.46 7.30
N LYS A 222 20.68 11.64 6.31
CA LYS A 222 21.33 11.62 5.00
C LYS A 222 21.26 12.97 4.29
N LYS A 223 20.10 13.62 4.24
CA LYS A 223 19.96 14.97 3.65
C LYS A 223 20.86 15.99 4.35
N SER A 224 20.90 15.95 5.68
CA SER A 224 21.76 16.84 6.48
C SER A 224 23.24 16.60 6.19
N TYR A 225 23.67 15.33 6.15
CA TYR A 225 25.04 14.94 5.84
C TYR A 225 25.47 15.39 4.44
N LEU A 226 24.65 15.14 3.42
CA LEU A 226 24.92 15.59 2.04
C LEU A 226 25.04 17.12 1.91
N LYS A 227 24.34 17.88 2.76
CA LYS A 227 24.39 19.36 2.75
C LYS A 227 25.57 19.93 3.54
N THR A 228 25.96 19.28 4.63
CA THR A 228 26.88 19.86 5.63
C THR A 228 28.21 19.14 5.75
N ALA A 229 28.35 17.95 5.15
CA ALA A 229 29.45 17.01 5.35
C ALA A 229 29.73 16.64 6.83
N LYS A 230 28.75 16.86 7.72
CA LYS A 230 28.82 16.49 9.13
C LYS A 230 27.92 15.30 9.41
N VAL A 231 28.47 14.28 10.04
CA VAL A 231 27.73 13.07 10.44
C VAL A 231 26.79 13.43 11.61
N PRO A 232 25.46 13.27 11.45
CA PRO A 232 24.51 13.52 12.54
C PRO A 232 24.68 12.51 13.68
N HIS A 233 24.37 12.95 14.90
CA HIS A 233 24.40 12.11 16.09
C HIS A 233 23.48 10.88 15.92
N LYS A 234 23.93 9.69 16.36
CA LYS A 234 23.30 8.35 16.21
C LYS A 234 23.44 7.67 14.84
N PHE A 235 24.18 8.25 13.90
CA PHE A 235 24.47 7.62 12.60
C PHE A 235 25.97 7.51 12.40
N ASP A 236 26.39 6.48 11.68
CA ASP A 236 27.76 6.30 11.26
C ASP A 236 27.95 6.80 9.82
N GLN A 237 29.16 7.25 9.49
CA GLN A 237 29.46 7.74 8.15
C GLN A 237 29.23 6.65 7.10
N GLU A 238 29.66 5.42 7.39
CA GLU A 238 29.52 4.26 6.49
C GLU A 238 28.05 4.00 6.11
N ASP A 239 27.12 4.13 7.07
CA ASP A 239 25.69 3.95 6.82
C ASP A 239 25.12 5.03 5.90
N LEU A 240 25.56 6.28 6.07
CA LEU A 240 25.09 7.40 5.26
C LEU A 240 25.68 7.37 3.84
N ASP A 241 26.94 6.95 3.71
CA ASP A 241 27.64 6.76 2.44
C ASP A 241 27.00 5.61 1.63
N ARG A 242 26.60 4.51 2.30
CA ARG A 242 25.84 3.40 1.69
C ARG A 242 24.54 3.89 1.03
N GLY A 243 23.87 4.85 1.65
CA GLY A 243 22.76 5.58 1.03
C GLY A 243 21.37 4.98 1.18
N PHE A 244 21.20 3.89 1.94
CA PHE A 244 19.90 3.33 2.34
C PHE A 244 19.94 2.71 3.75
N VAL A 245 18.78 2.64 4.42
CA VAL A 245 18.66 2.08 5.77
C VAL A 245 18.73 0.54 5.74
N VAL A 246 19.44 -0.02 6.72
CA VAL A 246 19.62 -1.48 6.87
C VAL A 246 19.47 -1.96 8.32
N SER A 247 19.26 -1.05 9.27
CA SER A 247 19.17 -1.33 10.71
C SER A 247 17.72 -1.29 11.22
N GLY A 248 17.50 -1.75 12.45
CA GLY A 248 16.16 -1.80 13.03
C GLY A 248 15.26 -2.79 12.30
N LEU A 249 14.02 -2.40 11.98
CA LEU A 249 13.08 -3.28 11.25
C LEU A 249 13.57 -3.59 9.84
N TRP A 250 14.37 -2.69 9.25
CA TRP A 250 14.93 -2.85 7.91
C TRP A 250 15.97 -3.99 7.85
N SER A 251 16.57 -4.37 8.98
CA SER A 251 17.46 -5.54 9.04
C SER A 251 16.72 -6.88 8.88
N TRP A 252 15.42 -6.92 9.19
CA TRP A 252 14.58 -8.12 9.13
C TRP A 252 13.84 -8.23 7.79
N SER A 253 13.40 -7.10 7.26
CA SER A 253 12.65 -7.00 6.01
C SER A 253 13.10 -5.75 5.27
N ARG A 254 13.33 -5.87 3.96
CA ARG A 254 13.77 -4.71 3.17
C ARG A 254 12.68 -3.66 2.99
N HIS A 255 11.41 -4.02 3.23
CA HIS A 255 10.26 -3.12 3.22
C HIS A 255 9.30 -3.50 4.35
N PRO A 256 9.67 -3.25 5.63
CA PRO A 256 8.89 -3.71 6.77
C PRO A 256 7.54 -2.98 6.87
N ASN A 257 7.50 -1.69 6.49
CA ASN A 257 6.26 -0.94 6.36
C ASN A 257 5.34 -1.53 5.27
N PHE A 258 5.88 -1.92 4.10
CA PHE A 258 5.08 -2.54 3.04
C PHE A 258 4.60 -3.94 3.40
N ALA A 259 5.37 -4.70 4.18
CA ALA A 259 4.95 -6.01 4.68
C ALA A 259 3.77 -5.86 5.65
N ALA A 260 3.85 -4.92 6.60
CA ALA A 260 2.77 -4.63 7.53
C ALA A 260 1.53 -4.08 6.82
N GLU A 261 1.71 -3.18 5.84
CA GLU A 261 0.63 -2.62 5.01
C GLU A 261 -0.13 -3.69 4.23
N GLN A 262 0.59 -4.63 3.59
CA GLN A 262 -0.04 -5.79 2.96
C GLN A 262 -0.78 -6.67 3.98
N ALA A 263 -0.20 -6.89 5.16
CA ALA A 263 -0.82 -7.68 6.21
C ALA A 263 -2.10 -7.03 6.76
N VAL A 264 -2.18 -5.69 6.85
CA VAL A 264 -3.40 -4.97 7.27
C VAL A 264 -4.59 -5.38 6.41
N TRP A 265 -4.44 -5.35 5.08
CA TRP A 265 -5.53 -5.65 4.16
C TRP A 265 -5.86 -7.14 4.07
N VAL A 266 -4.85 -8.01 4.20
CA VAL A 266 -5.07 -9.47 4.31
C VAL A 266 -5.80 -9.82 5.62
N MET A 267 -5.45 -9.17 6.73
CA MET A 267 -6.12 -9.37 8.02
C MET A 267 -7.55 -8.84 8.01
N LEU A 268 -7.82 -7.72 7.34
CA LEU A 268 -9.19 -7.23 7.14
C LEU A 268 -10.02 -8.21 6.30
N TYR A 269 -9.45 -8.77 5.23
CA TYR A 269 -10.08 -9.84 4.45
C TYR A 269 -10.38 -11.08 5.32
N GLN A 270 -9.40 -11.52 6.11
CA GLN A 270 -9.57 -12.68 6.98
C GLN A 270 -10.62 -12.44 8.07
N TRP A 271 -10.73 -11.21 8.57
CA TRP A 271 -11.78 -10.80 9.50
C TRP A 271 -13.16 -10.89 8.85
N GLY A 272 -13.29 -10.49 7.58
CA GLY A 272 -14.53 -10.67 6.81
C GLY A 272 -14.92 -12.15 6.70
N CYS A 273 -13.97 -13.02 6.36
CA CYS A 273 -14.17 -14.47 6.26
C CYS A 273 -14.56 -15.10 7.61
N TRP A 274 -13.90 -14.68 8.70
CA TRP A 274 -14.24 -15.09 10.06
C TRP A 274 -15.67 -14.70 10.44
N THR A 275 -16.08 -13.47 10.09
CA THR A 275 -17.42 -12.95 10.41
C THR A 275 -18.53 -13.71 9.70
N THR A 276 -18.25 -14.30 8.54
CA THR A 276 -19.23 -15.00 7.70
C THR A 276 -19.12 -16.53 7.78
N ASP A 277 -18.29 -17.07 8.69
CA ASP A 277 -18.04 -18.51 8.86
C ASP A 277 -17.64 -19.22 7.55
N VAL A 278 -16.78 -18.58 6.76
CA VAL A 278 -16.21 -19.16 5.53
C VAL A 278 -14.68 -19.08 5.56
N LEU A 279 -14.02 -20.01 4.87
CA LEU A 279 -12.56 -19.98 4.74
C LEU A 279 -12.07 -18.94 3.71
N TYR A 280 -12.86 -18.71 2.67
CA TYR A 280 -12.55 -17.76 1.61
C TYR A 280 -13.84 -17.24 0.95
N ASN A 281 -13.79 -16.03 0.39
CA ASN A 281 -14.86 -15.44 -0.41
C ASN A 281 -14.33 -14.50 -1.50
N TRP A 282 -15.23 -13.93 -2.31
CA TRP A 282 -14.89 -13.07 -3.46
C TRP A 282 -14.15 -11.78 -3.10
N THR A 283 -14.27 -11.27 -1.86
CA THR A 283 -13.56 -10.04 -1.42
C THR A 283 -12.03 -10.23 -1.38
N ALA A 284 -11.56 -11.48 -1.50
CA ALA A 284 -10.15 -11.83 -1.67
C ALA A 284 -9.50 -11.09 -2.84
N ILE A 285 -10.28 -10.76 -3.87
CA ILE A 285 -9.80 -10.05 -5.05
C ILE A 285 -9.16 -8.70 -4.69
N GLY A 286 -9.67 -8.01 -3.66
CA GLY A 286 -9.10 -6.76 -3.17
C GLY A 286 -7.72 -6.98 -2.57
N ALA A 287 -7.62 -7.86 -1.58
CA ALA A 287 -6.34 -8.19 -0.94
C ALA A 287 -5.32 -8.75 -1.94
N ALA A 288 -5.71 -9.69 -2.80
CA ALA A 288 -4.83 -10.28 -3.82
C ALA A 288 -4.32 -9.23 -4.82
N SER A 289 -5.19 -8.36 -5.32
CA SER A 289 -4.78 -7.27 -6.23
C SER A 289 -3.83 -6.29 -5.54
N TYR A 290 -4.04 -6.02 -4.25
CA TYR A 290 -3.15 -5.17 -3.45
C TYR A 290 -1.76 -5.80 -3.30
N LEU A 291 -1.68 -7.10 -2.99
CA LEU A 291 -0.42 -7.84 -2.92
C LEU A 291 0.34 -7.83 -4.27
N ILE A 292 -0.38 -8.03 -5.38
CA ILE A 292 0.20 -7.99 -6.74
C ILE A 292 0.78 -6.59 -7.03
N LEU A 293 0.02 -5.54 -6.71
CA LEU A 293 0.48 -4.16 -6.87
C LEU A 293 1.76 -3.92 -6.07
N PHE A 294 1.77 -4.30 -4.79
CA PHE A 294 2.95 -4.12 -3.92
C PHE A 294 4.14 -4.90 -4.42
N GLN A 295 3.95 -6.12 -4.93
CA GLN A 295 5.03 -6.92 -5.51
C GLN A 295 5.65 -6.23 -6.74
N ALA A 296 4.82 -5.74 -7.66
CA ALA A 296 5.28 -5.03 -8.87
C ALA A 296 5.95 -3.69 -8.53
N SER A 297 5.28 -2.88 -7.70
CA SER A 297 5.75 -1.58 -7.22
C SER A 297 7.10 -1.69 -6.49
N THR A 298 7.24 -2.69 -5.61
CA THR A 298 8.48 -2.91 -4.86
C THR A 298 9.60 -3.40 -5.76
N TRP A 299 9.30 -4.31 -6.70
CA TRP A 299 10.30 -4.74 -7.68
C TRP A 299 10.86 -3.55 -8.47
N PHE A 300 9.98 -2.66 -8.96
CA PHE A 300 10.41 -1.48 -9.70
C PHE A 300 11.23 -0.52 -8.83
N THR A 301 10.77 -0.29 -7.59
CA THR A 301 11.47 0.54 -6.60
C THR A 301 12.87 0.01 -6.29
N GLU A 302 13.01 -1.30 -6.06
CA GLU A 302 14.30 -1.93 -5.80
C GLU A 302 15.21 -1.91 -7.03
N LEU A 303 14.66 -2.05 -8.24
CA LEU A 303 15.43 -1.93 -9.48
C LEU A 303 16.05 -0.55 -9.64
N ILE A 304 15.30 0.53 -9.36
CA ILE A 304 15.83 1.90 -9.38
C ILE A 304 16.88 2.07 -8.27
N THR A 305 16.60 1.55 -7.07
CA THR A 305 17.51 1.67 -5.92
C THR A 305 18.83 0.95 -6.15
N ALA A 306 18.81 -0.26 -6.73
CA ALA A 306 20.00 -1.05 -7.04
C ALA A 306 20.87 -0.47 -8.16
N ARG A 307 20.29 0.37 -9.03
CA ARG A 307 21.07 1.16 -10.01
C ARG A 307 21.80 2.33 -9.34
N LYS A 308 21.22 2.88 -8.27
CA LYS A 308 21.76 4.03 -7.55
C LYS A 308 22.80 3.65 -6.49
N TYR A 309 22.57 2.55 -5.77
CA TYR A 309 23.45 2.10 -4.68
C TYR A 309 23.94 0.67 -4.96
N PRO A 310 25.22 0.48 -5.35
CA PRO A 310 25.77 -0.83 -5.68
C PRO A 310 25.61 -1.88 -4.57
N GLU A 311 25.81 -1.49 -3.32
CA GLU A 311 25.67 -2.35 -2.13
C GLU A 311 24.23 -2.86 -1.90
N TYR A 312 23.23 -2.25 -2.53
CA TYR A 312 21.84 -2.69 -2.39
C TYR A 312 21.62 -4.12 -2.91
N LYS A 313 22.43 -4.56 -3.88
CA LYS A 313 22.36 -5.94 -4.39
C LYS A 313 22.75 -6.96 -3.33
N GLU A 314 23.75 -6.64 -2.50
CA GLU A 314 24.17 -7.51 -1.39
C GLU A 314 23.09 -7.53 -0.31
N TYR A 315 22.48 -6.38 -0.02
CA TYR A 315 21.34 -6.28 0.89
C TYR A 315 20.14 -7.13 0.42
N GLN A 316 19.84 -7.15 -0.89
CA GLN A 316 18.80 -8.02 -1.46
C GLN A 316 19.10 -9.53 -1.27
N GLN A 317 20.37 -9.91 -1.27
CA GLN A 317 20.80 -11.30 -1.04
C GLN A 317 20.70 -11.69 0.44
N ARG A 318 20.89 -10.76 1.37
CA ARG A 318 20.93 -11.04 2.81
C ARG A 318 19.57 -10.93 3.51
N VAL A 319 18.79 -9.89 3.19
CA VAL A 319 17.52 -9.60 3.87
C VAL A 319 16.35 -9.99 2.98
N GLY A 320 15.21 -10.43 3.53
CA GLY A 320 14.01 -10.76 2.75
C GLY A 320 13.22 -9.53 2.31
N LYS A 321 12.47 -9.61 1.20
CA LYS A 321 11.75 -8.43 0.66
C LYS A 321 10.65 -7.93 1.61
N PHE A 322 9.75 -8.83 1.99
CA PHE A 322 8.63 -8.54 2.91
C PHE A 322 8.70 -9.41 4.17
N ILE A 323 9.00 -10.70 4.01
CA ILE A 323 9.13 -11.68 5.10
C ILE A 323 10.63 -11.91 5.39
N PRO A 324 11.05 -11.99 6.67
CA PRO A 324 12.43 -12.29 7.03
C PRO A 324 12.95 -13.60 6.44
N LYS A 325 14.24 -13.63 6.10
CA LYS A 325 14.90 -14.88 5.72
C LYS A 325 15.23 -15.66 6.98
N LEU A 326 14.82 -16.94 7.00
CA LEU A 326 15.12 -17.85 8.11
C LEU A 326 16.57 -18.38 8.06
N THR A 327 17.28 -18.17 6.95
CA THR A 327 18.57 -18.81 6.64
C THR A 327 19.76 -17.84 6.58
N SER A 328 19.57 -16.56 6.85
CA SER A 328 20.67 -15.60 6.95
C SER A 328 21.16 -15.55 8.40
N ASP A 329 22.49 -15.50 8.60
CA ASP A 329 23.08 -15.10 9.88
C ASP A 329 22.44 -13.78 10.36
N LEU A 330 22.46 -13.55 11.69
CA LEU A 330 21.65 -12.57 12.41
C LEU A 330 21.42 -11.24 11.64
N PRO A 331 20.18 -10.71 11.66
CA PRO A 331 19.77 -9.58 10.82
C PRO A 331 20.66 -8.35 11.03
N GLY A 332 21.28 -7.88 9.94
CA GLY A 332 22.06 -6.64 9.92
C GLY A 332 23.52 -6.76 10.35
N ASP A 333 24.07 -7.98 10.48
CA ASP A 333 25.51 -8.12 10.70
C ASP A 333 26.31 -7.87 9.41
N PHE A 334 26.73 -6.62 9.22
CA PHE A 334 27.70 -6.22 8.19
C PHE A 334 29.16 -6.33 8.70
N SER A 335 29.38 -6.85 9.92
CA SER A 335 30.70 -6.82 10.57
C SER A 335 31.71 -7.78 9.93
N GLU A 336 31.27 -8.87 9.32
CA GLU A 336 32.16 -9.90 8.73
C GLU A 336 32.89 -9.45 7.45
N GLN A 337 32.54 -8.29 6.88
CA GLN A 337 33.26 -7.70 5.74
C GLN A 337 34.14 -6.51 6.12
N LYS A 338 34.44 -6.32 7.41
CA LYS A 338 35.52 -5.43 7.86
C LYS A 338 36.87 -5.89 7.29
N ALA A 339 37.20 -5.31 6.13
CA ALA A 339 38.47 -5.31 5.42
C ALA A 339 39.11 -6.65 5.02
N LYS A 340 39.24 -6.86 3.71
CA LYS A 340 40.59 -7.11 3.17
C LYS A 340 41.00 -5.86 2.40
N PRO A 341 42.08 -5.16 2.80
CA PRO A 341 42.67 -4.14 1.96
C PRO A 341 42.96 -4.77 0.59
N LYS A 342 42.66 -4.05 -0.50
CA LYS A 342 43.24 -4.40 -1.80
C LYS A 342 44.75 -4.33 -1.62
N VAL A 343 45.41 -5.47 -1.52
CA VAL A 343 46.86 -5.55 -1.66
C VAL A 343 47.13 -5.13 -3.09
N GLU A 344 47.57 -3.89 -3.29
CA GLU A 344 48.19 -3.50 -4.55
C GLU A 344 49.33 -4.47 -4.81
N ALA A 345 49.20 -5.26 -5.87
CA ALA A 345 50.28 -6.12 -6.31
C ALA A 345 51.49 -5.22 -6.59
N ALA A 346 52.58 -5.45 -5.85
CA ALA A 346 53.83 -4.75 -6.06
C ALA A 346 54.26 -4.92 -7.53
N PRO A 347 54.79 -3.87 -8.18
CA PRO A 347 55.19 -3.96 -9.57
C PRO A 347 56.29 -5.02 -9.73
N GLU A 348 56.06 -5.99 -10.61
CA GLU A 348 57.04 -6.99 -11.00
C GLU A 348 58.32 -6.29 -11.46
N LYS A 349 59.41 -6.47 -10.71
CA LYS A 349 60.76 -6.13 -11.16
C LYS A 349 61.11 -7.05 -12.32
N LYS A 350 60.97 -6.56 -13.55
CA LYS A 350 61.57 -7.19 -14.74
C LYS A 350 63.08 -7.24 -14.57
N TYR A 351 63.60 -8.42 -14.23
CA TYR A 351 65.02 -8.71 -14.26
C TYR A 351 65.44 -8.86 -15.73
N SER A 352 66.27 -7.95 -16.22
CA SER A 352 66.92 -8.07 -17.53
C SER A 352 68.24 -8.83 -17.35
N PRO A 353 68.45 -9.99 -18.00
CA PRO A 353 69.77 -10.58 -18.07
C PRO A 353 70.57 -9.84 -19.15
N LYS A 354 71.63 -9.14 -18.73
CA LYS A 354 72.68 -8.67 -19.64
C LYS A 354 73.42 -9.88 -20.24
N ALA A 355 73.71 -9.77 -21.53
CA ALA A 355 74.37 -10.74 -22.39
C ALA A 355 75.81 -11.09 -21.99
N GLY A 356 76.27 -12.28 -22.42
CA GLY A 356 77.67 -12.68 -22.33
C GLY A 356 78.01 -14.00 -23.06
N ALA A 357 78.38 -13.88 -24.34
CA ALA A 357 79.50 -14.52 -25.03
C ALA A 357 79.73 -16.06 -25.08
N VAL A 358 79.74 -16.57 -26.33
CA VAL A 358 80.80 -17.37 -27.02
C VAL A 358 81.27 -18.73 -26.43
N SER A 359 81.02 -19.84 -27.14
CA SER A 359 82.04 -20.66 -27.86
C SER A 359 81.60 -22.11 -28.13
N ARG A 360 81.88 -22.53 -29.38
CA ARG A 360 81.95 -23.87 -29.99
C ARG A 360 80.66 -24.60 -30.36
#